data_AF-A0A814FDK0-F1
#
_entry.id   AF-A0A814FDK0-F1
#
_cell.length_a   1.000
_cell.length_b   1.000
_cell.length_c   1.000
_cell.angle_alpha   90.00
_cell.angle_beta   90.00
_cell.angle_gamma   90.00
#
_symmetry.space_group_name_H-M   'P 1'
#
loop_
_entity.id
_entity.type
_entity.pdbx_description
1 polymer ?
#
loop_
_entity_poly.entity_id
_entity_poly.type
_entity_poly.pdbx_seq_one_letter_code
_entity_poly.pdbx_strand_id
1 'polypeptide(L)'
;MGINSKCQNVYLIDFGLSKYYLNKKTRQHIEYNDKKHFLGTIRYASLRTHAGIEQSRRDDLESFAYTLIYLARSDKYLPWQGIKCRNKKEKQEKIYEIKLHTHMENLCLNLPKEFQELLIYTRQLGFAEEPNYFYIFSLIKQVYQTMNIKNDFIYDWIINKSIKKL
;
A
#
# COMPACT_ATOMS: atom_id res chain seq x y z
N MET A 1 3.39 10.01 12.14
CA MET A 1 4.71 10.67 12.18
C MET A 1 5.07 10.98 13.61
N GLY A 2 6.36 10.93 13.96
CA GLY A 2 6.80 11.38 15.27
C GLY A 2 6.59 12.90 15.48
N ILE A 3 6.75 13.35 16.72
CA ILE A 3 6.66 14.75 17.10
C ILE A 3 8.05 15.32 17.42
N ASN A 4 8.20 16.64 17.33
CA ASN A 4 9.42 17.37 17.69
C ASN A 4 10.68 16.80 16.99
N SER A 5 11.70 16.41 17.76
CA SER A 5 12.94 15.82 17.25
C SER A 5 12.74 14.51 16.49
N LYS A 6 11.58 13.87 16.61
CA LYS A 6 11.22 12.64 15.89
C LYS A 6 10.31 12.89 14.68
N CYS A 7 10.13 14.15 14.26
CA CYS A 7 9.24 14.51 13.16
C CYS A 7 9.60 13.91 11.79
N GLN A 8 10.83 13.39 11.66
CA GLN A 8 11.33 12.68 10.49
C GLN A 8 11.02 11.18 10.51
N ASN A 9 10.60 10.63 11.66
CA ASN A 9 10.38 9.19 11.82
C ASN A 9 8.93 8.81 11.51
N VAL A 10 8.78 7.79 10.66
CA VAL A 10 7.52 7.09 10.41
C VAL A 10 7.43 5.91 11.37
N TYR A 11 6.29 5.77 12.04
CA TYR A 11 6.01 4.65 12.96
C TYR A 11 4.83 3.85 12.43
N LEU A 12 4.96 2.53 12.45
CA LEU A 12 3.81 1.64 12.29
C LEU A 12 3.09 1.51 13.63
N ILE A 13 1.77 1.59 13.59
CA ILE A 13 0.88 1.50 14.76
C ILE A 13 -0.25 0.52 14.45
N ASP A 14 -1.03 0.20 15.48
CA ASP A 14 -2.21 -0.64 15.39
C ASP A 14 -1.93 -2.04 14.81
N PHE A 15 -1.48 -2.92 15.70
CA PHE A 15 -1.27 -4.33 15.40
C PHE A 15 -2.53 -5.18 15.72
N GLY A 16 -3.70 -4.56 15.86
CA GLY A 16 -4.93 -5.25 16.27
C GLY A 16 -5.45 -6.27 15.26
N LEU A 17 -5.09 -6.11 13.98
CA LEU A 17 -5.39 -7.07 12.90
C LEU A 17 -4.17 -7.90 12.48
N SER A 18 -3.02 -7.71 13.12
CA SER A 18 -1.80 -8.43 12.77
C SER A 18 -1.91 -9.91 13.09
N LYS A 19 -1.29 -10.74 12.25
CA LYS A 19 -1.30 -12.19 12.38
C LYS A 19 0.09 -12.75 12.10
N TYR A 20 0.44 -13.82 12.80
CA TYR A 20 1.64 -14.59 12.48
C TYR A 20 1.44 -15.33 11.14
N TYR A 21 2.28 -15.00 10.16
CA TYR A 21 2.33 -15.70 8.87
C TYR A 21 3.31 -16.89 8.88
N LEU A 22 4.12 -17.01 9.93
CA LEU A 22 5.00 -18.15 10.18
C LEU A 22 4.55 -18.89 11.44
N ASN A 23 4.60 -20.22 11.39
CA ASN A 23 4.51 -21.03 12.59
C ASN A 23 5.70 -20.73 13.52
N LYS A 24 5.43 -20.44 14.79
CA LYS A 24 6.46 -20.04 15.76
C LYS A 24 7.53 -21.11 16.01
N LYS A 25 7.17 -22.39 15.92
CA LYS A 25 8.09 -23.51 16.16
C LYS A 25 8.79 -23.97 14.89
N THR A 26 8.02 -24.24 13.84
CA THR A 26 8.57 -24.84 12.61
C THR A 26 9.11 -23.81 11.63
N ARG A 27 8.83 -22.51 11.84
CA ARG A 27 9.16 -21.41 10.93
C ARG A 27 8.58 -21.57 9.52
N GLN A 28 7.65 -22.53 9.33
CA GLN A 28 6.95 -22.74 8.07
C GLN A 28 5.90 -21.66 7.86
N HIS A 29 5.71 -21.26 6.60
CA HIS A 29 4.66 -20.35 6.20
C HIS A 29 3.28 -20.97 6.47
N ILE A 30 2.29 -20.16 6.85
CA ILE A 30 0.90 -20.58 6.95
C ILE A 30 0.41 -21.15 5.62
N GLU A 31 -0.55 -22.07 5.68
CA GLU A 31 -1.16 -22.66 4.49
C GLU A 31 -2.06 -21.66 3.75
N TYR A 32 -2.20 -21.89 2.45
CA TYR A 32 -3.11 -21.12 1.61
C TYR A 32 -4.58 -21.42 1.98
N ASN A 33 -5.43 -20.39 2.01
CA ASN A 33 -6.86 -20.52 2.28
C ASN A 33 -7.61 -19.43 1.51
N ASP A 34 -8.69 -19.78 0.81
CA ASP A 34 -9.49 -18.89 -0.05
C ASP A 34 -10.92 -18.66 0.47
N LYS A 35 -11.20 -19.06 1.72
CA LYS A 35 -12.51 -18.93 2.37
C LYS A 35 -12.48 -17.93 3.53
N LYS A 36 -11.66 -16.89 3.42
CA LYS A 36 -11.52 -15.87 4.47
C LYS A 36 -12.57 -14.78 4.31
N HIS A 37 -13.09 -14.34 5.45
CA HIS A 37 -13.85 -13.10 5.49
C HIS A 37 -12.92 -11.91 5.29
N PHE A 38 -13.45 -10.88 4.65
CA PHE A 38 -12.73 -9.63 4.45
C PHE A 38 -12.41 -8.96 5.79
N LEU A 39 -11.15 -8.57 5.97
CA LEU A 39 -10.66 -7.80 7.10
C LEU A 39 -9.81 -6.63 6.60
N GLY A 40 -9.86 -5.51 7.34
CA GLY A 40 -9.06 -4.31 7.06
C GLY A 40 -9.82 -3.21 6.33
N THR A 41 -9.06 -2.28 5.74
CA THR A 41 -9.62 -1.09 5.08
C THR A 41 -9.86 -1.36 3.60
N ILE A 42 -11.13 -1.42 3.19
CA ILE A 42 -11.59 -1.74 1.81
C ILE A 42 -10.83 -0.98 0.71
N ARG A 43 -10.50 0.29 0.96
CA ARG A 43 -9.77 1.16 0.02
C ARG A 43 -8.38 0.62 -0.31
N TYR A 44 -7.62 0.18 0.69
CA TYR A 44 -6.21 -0.18 0.53
C TYR A 44 -5.99 -1.69 0.43
N ALA A 45 -6.97 -2.52 0.78
CA ALA A 45 -6.84 -3.97 0.72
C ALA A 45 -6.45 -4.50 -0.67
N SER A 46 -5.62 -5.54 -0.70
CA SER A 46 -5.18 -6.23 -1.92
C SER A 46 -6.36 -6.82 -2.70
N LEU A 47 -6.20 -7.06 -4.00
CA LEU A 47 -7.17 -7.81 -4.81
C LEU A 47 -7.46 -9.19 -4.21
N ARG A 48 -6.43 -9.84 -3.69
CA ARG A 48 -6.50 -11.16 -3.04
C ARG A 48 -7.35 -11.14 -1.76
N THR A 49 -7.22 -10.08 -0.95
CA THR A 49 -8.06 -9.88 0.23
C THR A 49 -9.54 -9.74 -0.15
N HIS A 50 -9.83 -9.01 -1.23
CA HIS A 50 -11.20 -8.90 -1.75
C HIS A 50 -11.75 -10.24 -2.24
N ALA A 51 -10.89 -11.06 -2.85
CA ALA A 51 -11.21 -12.41 -3.31
C ALA A 51 -11.33 -13.46 -2.18
N GLY A 52 -11.24 -13.07 -0.91
CA GLY A 52 -11.35 -13.99 0.23
C GLY A 52 -10.11 -14.85 0.47
N ILE A 53 -8.98 -14.50 -0.15
CA ILE A 53 -7.71 -15.21 0.02
C ILE A 53 -7.02 -14.72 1.31
N GLU A 54 -6.49 -15.67 2.09
CA GLU A 54 -5.70 -15.43 3.29
C GLU A 54 -4.52 -14.51 2.97
N GLN A 55 -4.32 -13.53 3.85
CA GLN A 55 -3.29 -12.52 3.66
C GLN A 55 -1.91 -13.08 3.99
N SER A 56 -0.91 -12.56 3.28
CA SER A 56 0.50 -12.85 3.46
C SER A 56 1.32 -11.57 3.23
N ARG A 57 2.65 -11.67 3.26
CA ARG A 57 3.56 -10.53 3.06
C ARG A 57 3.25 -9.70 1.80
N ARG A 58 2.82 -10.35 0.71
CA ARG A 58 2.51 -9.67 -0.56
C ARG A 58 1.29 -8.75 -0.48
N ASP A 59 0.36 -9.04 0.42
CA ASP A 59 -0.89 -8.30 0.57
C ASP A 59 -0.65 -6.97 1.30
N ASP A 60 0.24 -6.97 2.29
CA ASP A 60 0.74 -5.74 2.93
C ASP A 60 1.46 -4.85 1.91
N LEU A 61 2.26 -5.43 1.02
CA LEU A 61 3.01 -4.68 0.01
C LEU A 61 2.12 -4.10 -1.10
N GLU A 62 1.11 -4.82 -1.57
CA GLU A 62 0.13 -4.25 -2.52
C GLU A 62 -0.66 -3.10 -1.86
N SER A 63 -1.03 -3.26 -0.58
CA SER A 63 -1.71 -2.21 0.20
C SER A 63 -0.80 -0.98 0.39
N PHE A 64 0.48 -1.21 0.61
CA PHE A 64 1.51 -0.16 0.65
C PHE A 64 1.65 0.56 -0.69
N ALA A 65 1.69 -0.17 -1.81
CA ALA A 65 1.72 0.42 -3.15
C ALA A 65 0.49 1.32 -3.41
N TYR A 66 -0.72 0.86 -3.09
CA TYR A 66 -1.92 1.71 -3.20
C TYR A 66 -1.86 2.96 -2.31
N THR A 67 -1.28 2.84 -1.12
CA THR A 67 -1.09 3.98 -0.21
C THR A 67 -0.12 5.00 -0.78
N LEU A 68 1.02 4.55 -1.32
CA LEU A 68 2.00 5.42 -1.97
C LEU A 68 1.42 6.10 -3.21
N ILE A 69 0.71 5.37 -4.08
CA ILE A 69 0.05 5.93 -5.25
C ILE A 69 -0.97 7.00 -4.82
N TYR A 70 -1.82 6.70 -3.85
CA TYR A 70 -2.77 7.66 -3.29
C TYR A 70 -2.09 8.94 -2.79
N LEU A 71 -0.95 8.82 -2.10
CA LEU A 71 -0.18 9.96 -1.61
C LEU A 71 0.55 10.71 -2.72
N ALA A 72 1.02 10.04 -3.76
CA ALA A 72 1.78 10.66 -4.85
C ALA A 72 0.89 11.38 -5.87
N ARG A 73 -0.35 10.91 -6.07
CA ARG A 73 -1.30 11.57 -6.98
C ARG A 73 -1.67 12.96 -6.47
N SER A 74 -1.74 13.93 -7.39
CA SER A 74 -2.11 15.32 -7.10
C SER A 74 -3.55 15.45 -6.61
N ASP A 75 -4.46 14.62 -7.14
CA ASP A 75 -5.89 14.60 -6.78
C ASP A 75 -6.19 13.87 -5.45
N LYS A 76 -5.19 13.21 -4.84
CA LYS A 76 -5.35 12.36 -3.64
C LYS A 76 -6.55 11.41 -3.78
N TYR A 77 -6.66 10.75 -4.93
CA TYR A 77 -7.81 9.94 -5.28
C TYR A 77 -7.41 8.60 -5.91
N LEU A 78 -8.11 7.53 -5.52
CA LEU A 78 -8.09 6.22 -6.16
C LEU A 78 -9.44 6.00 -6.87
N PRO A 79 -9.46 5.37 -8.07
CA PRO A 79 -10.67 5.21 -8.90
C PRO A 79 -11.88 4.59 -8.17
N TRP A 80 -11.62 3.76 -7.16
CA TRP A 80 -12.63 3.07 -6.35
C TRP A 80 -13.07 3.84 -5.09
N GLN A 81 -12.82 5.15 -4.99
CA GLN A 81 -13.33 6.00 -3.91
C GLN A 81 -14.73 6.55 -4.21
N GLY A 82 -15.42 7.05 -3.17
CA GLY A 82 -16.70 7.75 -3.33
C GLY A 82 -17.91 6.90 -3.75
N ILE A 83 -17.75 5.57 -3.90
CA ILE A 83 -18.82 4.68 -4.35
C ILE A 83 -19.96 4.65 -3.34
N LYS A 84 -21.16 4.99 -3.81
CA LYS A 84 -22.43 4.91 -3.07
C LYS A 84 -23.05 3.52 -3.26
N CYS A 85 -23.39 2.85 -2.16
CA CYS A 85 -23.98 1.52 -2.13
C CYS A 85 -24.96 1.40 -0.97
N ARG A 86 -25.88 0.43 -1.04
CA ARG A 86 -26.92 0.21 -0.02
C ARG A 86 -26.36 -0.41 1.25
N ASN A 87 -25.35 -1.26 1.13
CA ASN A 87 -24.73 -1.95 2.26
C ASN A 87 -23.21 -2.16 2.05
N LYS A 88 -22.53 -2.63 3.10
CA LYS A 88 -21.07 -2.84 3.10
C LYS A 88 -20.62 -3.93 2.11
N LYS A 89 -21.42 -4.99 1.95
CA LYS A 89 -21.10 -6.12 1.04
C LYS A 89 -21.11 -5.66 -0.41
N GLU A 90 -22.17 -4.98 -0.84
CA GLU A 90 -22.27 -4.39 -2.18
C GLU A 90 -21.12 -3.40 -2.45
N LYS A 91 -20.75 -2.61 -1.44
CA LYS A 91 -19.61 -1.68 -1.55
C LYS A 91 -18.29 -2.41 -1.76
N GLN A 92 -18.06 -3.51 -1.04
CA GLN A 92 -16.87 -4.33 -1.20
C GLN A 92 -16.81 -4.93 -2.61
N GLU A 93 -17.90 -5.55 -3.07
CA GLU A 93 -18.01 -6.15 -4.41
C GLU A 93 -17.74 -5.11 -5.50
N LYS A 94 -18.37 -3.93 -5.44
CA LYS A 94 -18.13 -2.84 -6.41
C LYS A 94 -16.70 -2.33 -6.39
N ILE A 95 -16.08 -2.19 -5.22
CA ILE A 95 -14.67 -1.77 -5.13
C ILE A 95 -13.76 -2.85 -5.74
N TYR A 96 -14.03 -4.12 -5.48
CA TYR A 96 -13.28 -5.23 -6.05
C TYR A 96 -13.34 -5.21 -7.58
N GLU A 97 -14.53 -5.09 -8.16
CA GLU A 97 -14.74 -5.00 -9.60
C GLU A 97 -13.98 -3.82 -10.23
N ILE A 98 -14.04 -2.63 -9.62
CA ILE A 98 -13.30 -1.47 -10.13
C ILE A 98 -11.79 -1.70 -10.04
N LYS A 99 -11.28 -2.30 -8.94
CA LYS A 99 -9.84 -2.59 -8.80
C LYS A 99 -9.35 -3.58 -9.85
N LEU A 100 -10.16 -4.60 -10.19
CA LEU A 100 -9.83 -5.59 -11.22
C LEU A 100 -9.72 -4.95 -12.61
N HIS A 101 -10.66 -4.07 -12.94
CA HIS A 101 -10.74 -3.44 -14.27
C HIS A 101 -9.93 -2.15 -14.40
N THR A 102 -9.37 -1.63 -13.30
CA THR A 102 -8.48 -0.46 -13.35
C THR A 102 -7.10 -0.89 -13.87
N HIS A 103 -6.79 -0.49 -15.10
CA HIS A 103 -5.46 -0.62 -15.69
C HIS A 103 -4.41 0.12 -14.86
N MET A 104 -3.25 -0.51 -14.67
CA MET A 104 -2.19 0.02 -13.80
C MET A 104 -1.59 1.30 -14.37
N GLU A 105 -1.55 1.43 -15.71
CA GLU A 105 -1.16 2.63 -16.44
C GLU A 105 -2.05 3.82 -16.07
N ASN A 106 -3.37 3.61 -16.01
CA ASN A 106 -4.33 4.66 -15.63
C ASN A 106 -4.21 5.00 -14.14
N LEU A 107 -3.99 4.00 -13.30
CA LEU A 107 -3.82 4.21 -11.86
C LEU A 107 -2.56 5.03 -11.55
N CYS A 108 -1.49 4.81 -12.31
CA CYS A 108 -0.20 5.48 -12.16
C CYS A 108 0.02 6.62 -13.16
N LEU A 109 -1.05 7.10 -13.82
CA LEU A 109 -0.94 8.18 -14.80
C LEU A 109 -0.28 9.42 -14.18
N ASN A 110 0.70 9.98 -14.90
CA ASN A 110 1.53 11.12 -14.47
C ASN A 110 2.38 10.87 -13.22
N LEU A 111 2.54 9.61 -12.78
CA LEU A 111 3.52 9.23 -11.77
C LEU A 111 4.78 8.65 -12.46
N PRO A 112 5.94 8.69 -11.80
CA PRO A 112 7.10 7.93 -12.24
C PRO A 112 6.76 6.45 -12.44
N LYS A 113 7.34 5.83 -13.47
CA LYS A 113 7.04 4.43 -13.86
C LYS A 113 7.29 3.42 -12.73
N GLU A 114 8.19 3.75 -11.80
CA GLU A 114 8.55 2.92 -10.66
C GLU A 114 7.35 2.62 -9.74
N PHE A 115 6.33 3.48 -9.71
CA PHE A 115 5.07 3.20 -9.00
C PHE A 115 4.29 2.05 -9.65
N GLN A 116 4.26 2.03 -10.98
CA GLN A 116 3.64 0.94 -11.75
C GLN A 116 4.46 -0.35 -11.60
N GLU A 117 5.79 -0.27 -11.72
CA GLU A 117 6.69 -1.41 -11.52
C GLU A 117 6.55 -2.02 -10.12
N LEU A 118 6.43 -1.19 -9.07
CA LEU A 118 6.17 -1.63 -7.71
C LEU A 118 4.85 -2.40 -7.62
N LEU A 119 3.77 -1.86 -8.19
CA LEU A 119 2.46 -2.51 -8.14
C LEU A 119 2.47 -3.85 -8.90
N ILE A 120 3.11 -3.90 -10.08
CA ILE A 120 3.29 -5.14 -10.86
C ILE A 120 4.04 -6.18 -10.02
N TYR A 121 5.18 -5.78 -9.43
CA TYR A 121 5.99 -6.65 -8.58
C TYR A 121 5.16 -7.28 -7.46
N THR A 122 4.41 -6.47 -6.70
CA THR A 122 3.61 -6.96 -5.56
C THR A 122 2.45 -7.88 -5.97
N ARG A 123 1.93 -7.74 -7.20
CA ARG A 123 0.88 -8.61 -7.75
C ARG A 123 1.44 -9.95 -8.23
N GLN A 124 2.70 -10.00 -8.67
CA GLN A 124 3.36 -11.22 -9.15
C GLN A 124 3.88 -12.14 -8.05
N LEU A 125 4.08 -11.62 -6.83
CA LEU A 125 4.55 -12.42 -5.68
C LEU A 125 3.65 -13.63 -5.38
N GLY A 126 4.28 -14.79 -5.22
CA GLY A 126 3.66 -16.00 -4.69
C GLY A 126 3.20 -15.84 -3.23
N PHE A 127 2.26 -16.68 -2.78
CA PHE A 127 1.66 -16.56 -1.44
C PHE A 127 2.68 -16.70 -0.31
N ALA A 128 3.54 -17.71 -0.40
CA ALA A 128 4.61 -17.95 0.56
C ALA A 128 5.95 -17.33 0.12
N GLU A 129 6.00 -16.57 -0.97
CA GLU A 129 7.24 -15.98 -1.48
C GLU A 129 7.76 -14.91 -0.52
N GLU A 130 9.08 -14.87 -0.36
CA GLU A 130 9.75 -13.79 0.36
C GLU A 130 9.98 -12.60 -0.57
N PRO A 131 9.40 -11.42 -0.30
CA PRO A 131 9.62 -10.27 -1.15
C PRO A 131 11.08 -9.80 -1.12
N ASN A 132 11.61 -9.42 -2.27
CA ASN A 132 12.87 -8.71 -2.39
C ASN A 132 12.68 -7.24 -1.99
N TYR A 133 12.77 -6.98 -0.68
CA TYR A 133 12.63 -5.64 -0.13
C TYR A 133 13.71 -4.67 -0.64
N PHE A 134 14.90 -5.16 -1.01
CA PHE A 134 15.93 -4.34 -1.62
C PHE A 134 15.52 -3.82 -2.99
N TYR A 135 14.87 -4.66 -3.81
CA TYR A 135 14.32 -4.24 -5.10
C TYR A 135 13.26 -3.14 -4.93
N ILE A 136 12.31 -3.33 -4.00
CA ILE A 136 11.30 -2.30 -3.68
C ILE A 136 11.98 -0.99 -3.27
N PHE A 137 12.97 -1.04 -2.38
CA PHE A 137 13.72 0.14 -1.96
C PHE A 137 14.47 0.81 -3.12
N SER A 138 14.99 0.03 -4.07
CA SER A 138 15.66 0.54 -5.26
C SER A 138 14.72 1.29 -6.19
N LEU A 139 13.47 0.83 -6.34
CA LEU A 139 12.43 1.54 -7.10
C LEU A 139 12.12 2.89 -6.46
N ILE A 140 11.97 2.94 -5.13
CA ILE A 140 11.73 4.21 -4.43
C ILE A 140 12.92 5.16 -4.60
N LYS A 141 14.16 4.67 -4.55
CA LYS A 141 15.35 5.49 -4.82
C LYS A 141 15.37 6.04 -6.25
N GLN A 142 14.95 5.26 -7.23
CA GLN A 142 14.85 5.70 -8.62
C GLN A 142 13.80 6.81 -8.78
N VAL A 143 12.67 6.75 -8.05
CA VAL A 143 11.70 7.87 -8.00
C VAL A 143 12.38 9.18 -7.58
N TYR A 144 13.18 9.17 -6.51
CA TYR A 144 13.92 10.37 -6.08
C TYR A 144 14.83 10.91 -7.18
N GLN A 145 15.53 10.03 -7.90
CA GLN A 145 16.42 10.42 -8.99
C GLN A 145 15.66 10.99 -10.18
N THR A 146 14.61 10.29 -10.65
CA THR A 146 13.76 10.68 -11.78
C THR A 146 13.10 12.04 -11.53
N MET A 147 12.68 12.31 -10.30
CA MET A 147 12.05 13.57 -9.92
C MET A 147 13.04 14.65 -9.43
N ASN A 148 14.34 14.35 -9.40
CA ASN A 148 15.38 15.22 -8.84
C ASN A 148 15.07 15.72 -7.41
N ILE A 149 14.53 14.82 -6.58
CA ILE A 149 14.18 15.09 -5.18
C ILE A 149 15.35 14.68 -4.29
N LYS A 150 15.75 15.57 -3.37
CA LYS A 150 16.74 15.25 -2.34
C LYS A 150 16.09 14.47 -1.21
N ASN A 151 16.76 13.43 -0.73
CA ASN A 151 16.35 12.72 0.48
C ASN A 151 16.98 13.38 1.72
N ASP A 152 16.53 14.58 2.03
CA ASP A 152 17.01 15.41 3.14
C ASP A 152 16.16 15.27 4.42
N PHE A 153 15.14 14.40 4.38
CA PHE A 153 14.15 14.21 5.46
C PHE A 153 13.35 15.48 5.78
N ILE A 154 13.24 16.43 4.85
CA ILE A 154 12.40 17.62 4.97
C ILE A 154 11.05 17.35 4.30
N TYR A 155 10.08 16.94 5.10
CA TYR A 155 8.72 16.64 4.63
C TYR A 155 7.80 17.89 4.66
N ASP A 156 6.71 17.87 3.91
CA ASP A 156 5.74 18.98 3.80
C ASP A 156 5.28 19.55 5.16
N TRP A 157 5.03 18.68 6.15
CA TRP A 157 4.58 19.10 7.48
C TRP A 157 5.70 19.68 8.36
N ILE A 158 6.97 19.52 7.98
CA ILE A 158 8.11 20.17 8.64
C ILE A 158 8.21 21.62 8.15
N ILE A 159 8.10 21.83 6.83
CA ILE A 159 8.12 23.17 6.21
C ILE A 159 6.92 24.02 6.69
N ASN A 160 5.73 23.44 6.73
CA ASN A 160 4.54 24.17 7.17
C ASN A 160 4.57 24.60 8.65
N LYS A 161 5.44 24.00 9.49
CA LYS A 161 5.63 24.41 10.89
C LYS A 161 6.62 25.56 11.07
N SER A 162 7.60 25.72 10.18
CA SER A 162 8.52 26.86 10.23
C SER A 162 7.84 28.15 9.75
N ILE A 163 6.96 28.06 8.75
CA ILE A 163 6.21 29.22 8.23
C ILE A 163 5.20 29.76 9.26
N LYS A 164 4.55 28.91 10.05
CA LYS A 164 3.59 29.32 11.09
C LYS A 164 4.23 29.90 12.37
N LYS A 165 5.56 29.92 12.45
CA LYS A 165 6.32 30.50 13.57
C LYS A 165 6.91 31.89 13.24
N LEU A 166 6.70 32.38 12.02
CA LEU A 166 6.97 33.74 11.58
C LEU A 166 5.65 34.51 11.52
#